data_AF-A0A838IQ90-F1
#
_entry.id   AF-A0A838IQ90-F1
#
_cell.length_a   1.000
_cell.length_b   1.000
_cell.length_c   1.000
_cell.angle_alpha   90.00
_cell.angle_beta   90.00
_cell.angle_gamma   90.00
#
_symmetry.space_group_name_H-M   'P 1'
#
loop_
_entity.id
_entity.type
_entity.pdbx_description
1 polymer ?
#
loop_
_entity_poly.entity_id
_entity_poly.type
_entity_poly.pdbx_seq_one_letter_code
_entity_poly.pdbx_strand_id
1 'polypeptide(L)'
;MSLCKKTATIALAAIAATTLTACPADREDVDQTSVQQNIEQNVRENLEQFAQSSEFLENVPAWQRWQNLFVGIGDRALFDPDLGARTDQLVDFLTNDVFIEENILEQDDDMIVYQLRGETFCARLEADEGLRDWADLFVFPRALSLVETIDVRTLMDLQNLFANLDTGLRGIDNGADLGDGDDLDTENQALEHNASTLFGFGQGVLSDCVSQINEADIRLEATSPEENDIDVRVLLGDSDDELMLFEFYQERLSVETDYSRYRDLLVELAEVNGADVQEFIPETMEGRLRAELRSEGDQRSRYVMNILDDIRFVDGRQELLVDSGSNVFEFDVNGQDEVMNVNVNIPSIEHIYAFEGGLDDAIGEPVDDENGRMARLRLDNIGFNTEFSVEQDEDALRLTNVNLGDNVVRFDIDEEQVFALDIDTNEIIVRELDDQVELAFGDDFELRMRFSFDQLEDELDGVQPWMQDEVITLRFDEADEPRILLRDDFLVEVLDGRLVLESQFEDTELVAEPGECLTADAVSMRPDPAGDRPAGVDPDDTDDTDDTDDPEDVLGEIDEDVDDPRLPEAHPFTRISVSSC
;
A
#
# COMPACT_ATOMS: atom_id res chain seq x y z
N MET A 1 -46.53 -28.59 49.52
CA MET A 1 -47.60 -29.53 49.11
C MET A 1 -47.34 -29.89 47.67
N SER A 2 -46.78 -31.09 47.47
CA SER A 2 -47.48 -32.15 46.72
C SER A 2 -47.34 -31.94 45.21
N LEU A 3 -46.27 -32.38 44.55
CA LEU A 3 -45.55 -33.63 44.77
C LEU A 3 -46.51 -34.83 44.73
N CYS A 4 -46.82 -35.28 43.52
CA CYS A 4 -47.21 -36.66 43.20
C CYS A 4 -47.22 -36.78 41.67
N LYS A 5 -46.30 -37.48 41.01
CA LYS A 5 -45.40 -38.61 41.36
C LYS A 5 -44.33 -38.68 40.25
N LYS A 6 -43.06 -39.08 40.44
CA LYS A 6 -42.41 -39.89 41.47
C LYS A 6 -40.88 -39.88 41.26
N THR A 7 -40.17 -40.07 42.37
CA THR A 7 -38.76 -40.39 42.54
C THR A 7 -38.38 -41.76 41.94
N ALA A 8 -37.14 -41.84 41.43
CA ALA A 8 -36.16 -42.94 41.38
C ALA A 8 -36.63 -44.41 41.36
N THR A 9 -36.00 -45.23 40.51
CA THR A 9 -35.28 -46.50 40.85
C THR A 9 -35.16 -47.40 39.61
N ILE A 10 -33.91 -47.58 39.15
CA ILE A 10 -33.28 -48.81 38.67
C ILE A 10 -34.06 -49.70 37.67
N ALA A 11 -33.51 -49.69 36.45
CA ALA A 11 -33.20 -50.81 35.57
C ALA A 11 -34.30 -51.81 35.17
N LEU A 12 -34.62 -51.76 33.88
CA LEU A 12 -34.60 -52.93 32.99
C LEU A 12 -34.21 -52.40 31.60
N ALA A 13 -32.93 -52.43 31.22
CA ALA A 13 -32.11 -53.60 30.92
C ALA A 13 -32.50 -54.26 29.59
N ALA A 14 -31.81 -53.81 28.54
CA ALA A 14 -31.13 -54.63 27.55
C ALA A 14 -30.21 -53.65 26.79
N ILE A 15 -28.88 -53.70 26.78
CA ILE A 15 -27.84 -54.72 27.02
C ILE A 15 -26.56 -53.86 27.24
N ALA A 16 -25.87 -53.88 28.38
CA ALA A 16 -24.91 -54.89 28.84
C ALA A 16 -23.74 -55.16 27.87
N ALA A 17 -22.55 -54.71 28.28
CA ALA A 17 -21.26 -55.36 28.09
C ALA A 17 -20.63 -55.32 26.68
N THR A 18 -19.69 -54.40 26.48
CA THR A 18 -18.24 -54.72 26.46
C THR A 18 -17.40 -53.43 26.39
N THR A 19 -16.97 -52.93 27.55
CA THR A 19 -15.64 -52.28 27.66
C THR A 19 -14.68 -53.37 28.11
N LEU A 20 -14.21 -54.13 27.13
CA LEU A 20 -13.09 -55.07 27.26
C LEU A 20 -12.08 -54.64 26.19
N THR A 21 -10.94 -54.14 26.64
CA THR A 21 -9.61 -54.27 26.03
C THR A 21 -9.56 -54.57 24.51
N ALA A 22 -9.19 -53.56 23.73
CA ALA A 22 -8.48 -53.68 22.45
C ALA A 22 -7.65 -52.38 22.32
N CYS A 23 -6.32 -52.37 22.54
CA CYS A 23 -5.31 -52.53 21.48
C CYS A 23 -5.85 -52.19 20.08
N PRO A 24 -5.27 -51.21 19.36
CA PRO A 24 -5.66 -50.97 17.98
C PRO A 24 -5.24 -52.20 17.16
N ALA A 25 -6.22 -53.04 16.86
CA ALA A 25 -6.13 -54.05 15.83
C ALA A 25 -6.81 -53.43 14.61
N ASP A 26 -6.03 -53.26 13.55
CA ASP A 26 -6.43 -53.04 12.17
C ASP A 26 -7.57 -52.01 11.98
N ARG A 27 -7.20 -50.75 11.67
CA ARG A 27 -8.10 -49.81 11.00
C ARG A 27 -8.40 -50.41 9.61
N GLU A 28 -9.43 -51.25 9.56
CA GLU A 28 -10.11 -51.64 8.32
C GLU A 28 -10.78 -50.39 7.74
N ASP A 29 -10.40 -50.08 6.50
CA ASP A 29 -11.05 -49.18 5.54
C ASP A 29 -11.74 -47.96 6.17
N VAL A 30 -10.97 -46.88 6.37
CA VAL A 30 -11.57 -45.55 6.46
C VAL A 30 -12.43 -45.36 5.21
N ASP A 31 -13.74 -45.21 5.41
CA ASP A 31 -14.69 -45.01 4.32
C ASP A 31 -14.35 -43.66 3.66
N GLN A 32 -13.68 -43.73 2.50
CA GLN A 32 -13.24 -42.59 1.71
C GLN A 32 -14.39 -41.61 1.42
N THR A 33 -15.61 -42.13 1.30
CA THR A 33 -16.84 -41.34 1.15
C THR A 33 -17.11 -40.45 2.36
N SER A 34 -16.78 -40.93 3.56
CA SER A 34 -16.99 -40.19 4.81
C SER A 34 -15.98 -39.05 4.97
N VAL A 35 -14.73 -39.24 4.54
CA VAL A 35 -13.71 -38.16 4.58
C VAL A 35 -14.10 -37.03 3.63
N GLN A 36 -14.44 -37.36 2.38
CA GLN A 36 -14.89 -36.36 1.41
C GLN A 36 -16.16 -35.63 1.88
N GLN A 37 -17.17 -36.36 2.37
CA GLN A 37 -18.40 -35.74 2.89
C GLN A 37 -18.14 -34.81 4.07
N ASN A 38 -17.22 -35.18 4.96
CA ASN A 38 -16.82 -34.32 6.07
C ASN A 38 -16.15 -33.04 5.56
N ILE A 39 -15.20 -33.14 4.63
CA ILE A 39 -14.54 -31.95 4.05
C ILE A 39 -15.59 -31.05 3.36
N GLU A 40 -16.41 -31.59 2.46
CA GLU A 40 -17.43 -30.79 1.76
C GLU A 40 -18.43 -30.13 2.73
N GLN A 41 -18.84 -30.84 3.79
CA GLN A 41 -19.76 -30.30 4.80
C GLN A 41 -19.10 -29.19 5.62
N ASN A 42 -17.86 -29.42 6.06
CA ASN A 42 -17.11 -28.48 6.90
C ASN A 42 -16.76 -27.20 6.12
N VAL A 43 -16.36 -27.29 4.84
CA VAL A 43 -16.14 -26.12 3.96
C VAL A 43 -17.41 -25.27 3.93
N ARG A 44 -18.54 -25.90 3.67
CA ARG A 44 -19.83 -25.22 3.54
C ARG A 44 -20.23 -24.55 4.86
N GLU A 45 -20.20 -25.27 5.98
CA GLU A 45 -20.62 -24.74 7.27
C GLU A 45 -19.77 -23.54 7.72
N ASN A 46 -18.44 -23.62 7.55
CA ASN A 46 -17.54 -22.52 7.94
C ASN A 46 -17.70 -21.29 7.04
N LEU A 47 -17.86 -21.48 5.74
CA LEU A 47 -18.04 -20.37 4.82
C LEU A 47 -19.44 -19.73 4.96
N GLU A 48 -20.49 -20.49 5.26
CA GLU A 48 -21.82 -19.94 5.60
C GLU A 48 -21.77 -19.10 6.89
N GLN A 49 -20.99 -19.52 7.89
CA GLN A 49 -20.77 -18.74 9.11
C GLN A 49 -20.01 -17.44 8.83
N PHE A 50 -19.02 -17.50 7.93
CA PHE A 50 -18.29 -16.31 7.48
C PHE A 50 -19.20 -15.32 6.74
N ALA A 51 -20.04 -15.80 5.82
CA ALA A 51 -20.99 -14.98 5.08
C ALA A 51 -21.98 -14.24 6.03
N GLN A 52 -22.33 -14.85 7.15
CA GLN A 52 -23.13 -14.19 8.20
C GLN A 52 -22.35 -13.10 8.94
N SER A 53 -21.06 -13.33 9.24
CA SER A 53 -20.18 -12.31 9.82
C SER A 53 -19.97 -11.11 8.88
N SER A 54 -19.91 -11.33 7.56
CA SER A 54 -19.85 -10.22 6.61
C SER A 54 -21.15 -9.45 6.49
N GLU A 55 -22.31 -10.13 6.47
CA GLU A 55 -23.62 -9.46 6.50
C GLU A 55 -23.77 -8.58 7.76
N PHE A 56 -23.21 -9.03 8.88
CA PHE A 56 -23.13 -8.21 10.09
C PHE A 56 -22.36 -6.90 9.84
N LEU A 57 -21.15 -6.96 9.27
CA LEU A 57 -20.31 -5.78 8.99
C LEU A 57 -21.02 -4.75 8.11
N GLU A 58 -21.69 -5.20 7.05
CA GLU A 58 -22.47 -4.34 6.13
C GLU A 58 -23.60 -3.57 6.82
N ASN A 59 -24.12 -4.11 7.92
CA ASN A 59 -25.20 -3.52 8.69
C ASN A 59 -24.72 -2.66 9.87
N VAL A 60 -23.41 -2.56 10.13
CA VAL A 60 -22.88 -1.69 11.20
C VAL A 60 -22.81 -0.24 10.70
N PRO A 61 -23.48 0.73 11.37
CA PRO A 61 -23.45 2.14 10.97
C PRO A 61 -22.04 2.74 10.91
N ALA A 62 -21.14 2.32 11.82
CA ALA A 62 -19.74 2.73 11.83
C ALA A 62 -19.03 2.34 10.53
N TRP A 63 -19.28 1.14 10.03
CA TRP A 63 -18.72 0.64 8.77
C TRP A 63 -19.21 1.44 7.56
N GLN A 64 -20.50 1.71 7.47
CA GLN A 64 -21.06 2.51 6.38
C GLN A 64 -20.50 3.94 6.37
N ARG A 65 -20.29 4.56 7.54
CA ARG A 65 -19.66 5.89 7.64
C ARG A 65 -18.19 5.86 7.25
N TRP A 66 -17.45 4.87 7.72
CA TRP A 66 -16.05 4.66 7.36
C TRP A 66 -15.89 4.53 5.84
N GLN A 67 -16.71 3.68 5.19
CA GLN A 67 -16.73 3.56 3.74
C GLN A 67 -16.99 4.92 3.07
N ASN A 68 -17.97 5.70 3.52
CA ASN A 68 -18.25 7.01 2.91
C ASN A 68 -17.08 8.01 3.06
N LEU A 69 -16.35 8.00 4.18
CA LEU A 69 -15.21 8.86 4.43
C LEU A 69 -14.04 8.54 3.47
N PHE A 70 -13.79 7.25 3.21
CA PHE A 70 -12.65 6.79 2.39
C PHE A 70 -13.00 6.54 0.91
N VAL A 71 -14.28 6.48 0.53
CA VAL A 71 -14.74 6.39 -0.88
C VAL A 71 -14.32 7.62 -1.71
N GLY A 72 -13.93 8.72 -1.08
CA GLY A 72 -13.31 9.86 -1.75
C GLY A 72 -11.81 9.70 -2.04
N ILE A 73 -11.10 8.78 -1.37
CA ILE A 73 -9.64 8.67 -1.34
C ILE A 73 -9.14 7.42 -2.07
N GLY A 74 -9.98 6.41 -2.31
CA GLY A 74 -9.56 5.19 -3.02
C GLY A 74 -10.71 4.44 -3.72
N ASP A 75 -10.33 3.68 -4.74
CA ASP A 75 -11.23 2.88 -5.58
C ASP A 75 -12.05 1.91 -4.71
N ARG A 76 -13.35 1.77 -5.00
CA ARG A 76 -14.33 1.00 -4.19
C ARG A 76 -13.99 -0.49 -3.99
N ALA A 77 -12.93 -0.97 -4.61
CA ALA A 77 -12.60 -2.39 -4.75
C ALA A 77 -12.15 -3.05 -3.44
N LEU A 78 -11.53 -2.32 -2.50
CA LEU A 78 -10.96 -2.95 -1.30
C LEU A 78 -12.04 -3.40 -0.29
N PHE A 79 -13.24 -2.82 -0.33
CA PHE A 79 -14.28 -3.09 0.67
C PHE A 79 -15.68 -3.09 0.02
N ASP A 80 -15.94 -4.03 -0.88
CA ASP A 80 -17.27 -4.22 -1.50
C ASP A 80 -18.30 -4.64 -0.43
N PRO A 81 -19.43 -3.92 -0.27
CA PRO A 81 -20.52 -4.26 0.67
C PRO A 81 -21.33 -5.52 0.30
N ASP A 82 -20.77 -6.51 -0.39
CA ASP A 82 -21.41 -7.81 -0.62
C ASP A 82 -20.41 -8.98 -0.44
N LEU A 83 -19.63 -8.92 0.64
CA LEU A 83 -18.65 -9.96 0.96
C LEU A 83 -19.37 -11.31 1.24
N GLY A 84 -20.62 -11.26 1.69
CA GLY A 84 -21.47 -12.44 1.86
C GLY A 84 -21.75 -13.16 0.55
N ALA A 85 -22.30 -12.50 -0.47
CA ALA A 85 -22.59 -13.16 -1.74
C ALA A 85 -21.32 -13.62 -2.47
N ARG A 86 -20.23 -12.86 -2.35
CA ARG A 86 -18.93 -13.25 -2.91
C ARG A 86 -18.38 -14.52 -2.23
N THR A 87 -18.55 -14.63 -0.92
CA THR A 87 -18.17 -15.85 -0.18
C THR A 87 -19.00 -17.03 -0.65
N ASP A 88 -20.33 -16.87 -0.74
CA ASP A 88 -21.25 -17.92 -1.24
C ASP A 88 -20.84 -18.42 -2.63
N GLN A 89 -20.45 -17.51 -3.54
CA GLN A 89 -19.94 -17.87 -4.87
C GLN A 89 -18.65 -18.69 -4.83
N LEU A 90 -17.72 -18.34 -3.93
CA LEU A 90 -16.49 -19.11 -3.72
C LEU A 90 -16.81 -20.51 -3.15
N VAL A 91 -17.70 -20.61 -2.16
CA VAL A 91 -18.17 -21.90 -1.62
C VAL A 91 -18.73 -22.77 -2.74
N ASP A 92 -19.61 -22.18 -3.53
CA ASP A 92 -20.29 -22.87 -4.62
C ASP A 92 -19.28 -23.35 -5.67
N PHE A 93 -18.29 -22.53 -6.01
CA PHE A 93 -17.22 -22.95 -6.91
C PHE A 93 -16.39 -24.09 -6.31
N LEU A 94 -15.86 -23.92 -5.10
CA LEU A 94 -15.03 -24.94 -4.47
C LEU A 94 -15.79 -26.27 -4.31
N THR A 95 -17.04 -26.24 -3.87
CA THR A 95 -17.81 -27.45 -3.59
C THR A 95 -18.34 -28.13 -4.84
N ASN A 96 -18.81 -27.36 -5.84
CA ASN A 96 -19.48 -27.94 -7.00
C ASN A 96 -18.53 -28.19 -8.18
N ASP A 97 -17.41 -27.47 -8.25
CA ASP A 97 -16.52 -27.46 -9.42
C ASP A 97 -15.12 -28.02 -9.12
N VAL A 98 -14.63 -27.90 -7.87
CA VAL A 98 -13.27 -28.28 -7.47
C VAL A 98 -13.25 -29.56 -6.64
N PHE A 99 -13.96 -29.59 -5.50
CA PHE A 99 -14.00 -30.71 -4.55
C PHE A 99 -14.95 -31.82 -5.00
N ILE A 100 -14.82 -32.24 -6.26
CA ILE A 100 -15.58 -33.32 -6.85
C ILE A 100 -14.68 -34.54 -7.08
N GLU A 101 -15.27 -35.73 -7.07
CA GLU A 101 -14.56 -37.02 -7.23
C GLU A 101 -13.71 -37.05 -8.51
N GLU A 102 -14.16 -36.38 -9.57
CA GLU A 102 -13.44 -36.33 -10.85
C GLU A 102 -12.10 -35.60 -10.79
N ASN A 103 -11.89 -34.73 -9.80
CA ASN A 103 -10.67 -33.94 -9.64
C ASN A 103 -9.68 -34.54 -8.63
N ILE A 104 -10.03 -35.62 -7.93
CA ILE A 104 -9.14 -36.25 -6.94
C ILE A 104 -7.93 -36.87 -7.65
N LEU A 105 -6.72 -36.42 -7.29
CA LEU A 105 -5.44 -36.98 -7.71
C LEU A 105 -4.94 -38.03 -6.72
N GLU A 106 -5.00 -37.70 -5.44
CA GLU A 106 -4.51 -38.50 -4.32
C GLU A 106 -5.46 -38.38 -3.13
N GLN A 107 -5.61 -39.46 -2.37
CA GLN A 107 -6.47 -39.50 -1.20
C GLN A 107 -5.90 -40.48 -0.17
N ASP A 108 -5.67 -39.98 1.03
CA ASP A 108 -5.21 -40.71 2.21
C ASP A 108 -6.24 -40.58 3.36
N ASP A 109 -5.88 -41.09 4.55
CA ASP A 109 -6.76 -41.12 5.73
C ASP A 109 -7.11 -39.71 6.26
N ASP A 110 -6.24 -38.72 6.03
CA ASP A 110 -6.29 -37.37 6.59
C ASP A 110 -6.18 -36.25 5.54
N MET A 111 -6.08 -36.61 4.26
CA MET A 111 -5.74 -35.67 3.19
C MET A 111 -6.36 -36.08 1.86
N ILE A 112 -6.80 -35.08 1.07
CA ILE A 112 -7.23 -35.25 -0.33
C ILE A 112 -6.56 -34.18 -1.18
N VAL A 113 -5.88 -34.60 -2.26
CA VAL A 113 -5.32 -33.70 -3.27
C VAL A 113 -6.26 -33.64 -4.47
N TYR A 114 -6.71 -32.44 -4.82
CA TYR A 114 -7.53 -32.15 -5.99
C TYR A 114 -6.70 -31.44 -7.06
N GLN A 115 -6.93 -31.75 -8.33
CA GLN A 115 -6.40 -30.99 -9.46
C GLN A 115 -7.33 -29.82 -9.80
N LEU A 116 -6.80 -28.60 -9.88
CA LEU A 116 -7.54 -27.46 -10.40
C LEU A 116 -7.51 -27.50 -11.93
N ARG A 117 -8.63 -27.90 -12.55
CA ARG A 117 -8.74 -27.96 -14.01
C ARG A 117 -8.96 -26.58 -14.61
N GLY A 118 -8.11 -26.20 -15.55
CA GLY A 118 -8.20 -24.93 -16.27
C GLY A 118 -9.54 -24.74 -16.95
N GLU A 119 -10.12 -25.78 -17.56
CA GLU A 119 -11.42 -25.70 -18.23
C GLU A 119 -12.54 -25.26 -17.29
N THR A 120 -12.56 -25.82 -16.07
CA THR A 120 -13.61 -25.53 -15.10
C THR A 120 -13.37 -24.17 -14.45
N PHE A 121 -12.14 -23.90 -14.01
CA PHE A 121 -11.77 -22.65 -13.35
C PHE A 121 -11.97 -21.45 -14.28
N CYS A 122 -11.39 -21.47 -15.48
CA CYS A 122 -11.48 -20.36 -16.42
C CYS A 122 -12.93 -20.13 -16.91
N ALA A 123 -13.71 -21.19 -17.11
CA ALA A 123 -15.12 -21.03 -17.48
C ALA A 123 -15.94 -20.39 -16.35
N ARG A 124 -15.62 -20.67 -15.08
CA ARG A 124 -16.30 -20.07 -13.93
C ARG A 124 -15.91 -18.62 -13.75
N LEU A 125 -14.62 -18.27 -13.87
CA LEU A 125 -14.14 -16.89 -13.80
C LEU A 125 -14.82 -15.97 -14.83
N GLU A 126 -15.11 -16.47 -16.02
CA GLU A 126 -15.84 -15.70 -17.02
C GLU A 126 -17.33 -15.54 -16.73
N ALA A 127 -17.92 -16.56 -16.10
CA ALA A 127 -19.35 -16.59 -15.84
C ALA A 127 -19.73 -15.79 -14.58
N ASP A 128 -18.77 -15.53 -13.70
CA ASP A 128 -19.00 -15.05 -12.34
C ASP A 128 -18.05 -13.90 -11.98
N GLU A 129 -18.55 -12.67 -12.05
CA GLU A 129 -17.77 -11.46 -11.74
C GLU A 129 -17.23 -11.48 -10.30
N GLY A 130 -17.97 -12.02 -9.33
CA GLY A 130 -17.49 -12.03 -7.95
C GLY A 130 -16.40 -13.07 -7.69
N LEU A 131 -16.42 -14.21 -8.40
CA LEU A 131 -15.29 -15.15 -8.37
C LEU A 131 -14.06 -14.55 -9.06
N ARG A 132 -14.24 -13.78 -10.13
CA ARG A 132 -13.14 -13.05 -10.77
C ARG A 132 -12.51 -12.06 -9.81
N ASP A 133 -13.31 -11.30 -9.06
CA ASP A 133 -12.78 -10.40 -8.05
C ASP A 133 -12.04 -11.15 -6.92
N TRP A 134 -12.50 -12.35 -6.53
CA TRP A 134 -11.75 -13.22 -5.60
C TRP A 134 -10.42 -13.69 -6.19
N ALA A 135 -10.40 -14.11 -7.45
CA ALA A 135 -9.16 -14.51 -8.11
C ALA A 135 -8.19 -13.34 -8.23
N ASP A 136 -8.68 -12.13 -8.52
CA ASP A 136 -7.89 -10.89 -8.54
C ASP A 136 -7.39 -10.50 -7.13
N LEU A 137 -8.05 -10.94 -6.06
CA LEU A 137 -7.63 -10.67 -4.68
C LEU A 137 -6.62 -11.70 -4.15
N PHE A 138 -6.74 -12.98 -4.52
CA PHE A 138 -5.98 -14.09 -3.92
C PHE A 138 -5.03 -14.83 -4.87
N VAL A 139 -5.41 -15.02 -6.14
CA VAL A 139 -4.58 -15.76 -7.11
C VAL A 139 -3.55 -14.85 -7.75
N PHE A 140 -3.93 -13.61 -8.02
CA PHE A 140 -3.07 -12.56 -8.54
C PHE A 140 -3.11 -11.39 -7.59
N PRO A 141 -2.47 -11.47 -6.41
CA PRO A 141 -2.70 -10.51 -5.36
C PRO A 141 -2.47 -9.09 -5.90
N ARG A 142 -3.57 -8.36 -6.09
CA ARG A 142 -3.60 -6.94 -5.81
C ARG A 142 -3.24 -6.66 -4.34
N ALA A 143 -2.84 -7.66 -3.53
CA ALA A 143 -2.11 -7.40 -2.29
C ALA A 143 -0.74 -6.72 -2.54
N LEU A 144 -0.17 -6.82 -3.75
CA LEU A 144 0.86 -5.86 -4.16
C LEU A 144 0.31 -4.43 -4.10
N SER A 145 -1.00 -4.19 -4.24
CA SER A 145 -1.62 -2.89 -4.05
C SER A 145 -1.70 -2.37 -2.62
N LEU A 146 -1.30 -3.11 -1.57
CA LEU A 146 -0.96 -2.49 -0.29
C LEU A 146 0.44 -1.83 -0.36
N VAL A 147 1.35 -2.46 -1.12
CA VAL A 147 2.61 -1.87 -1.58
C VAL A 147 2.39 -0.88 -2.75
N GLU A 148 1.28 -0.95 -3.49
CA GLU A 148 0.83 0.08 -4.47
C GLU A 148 -0.18 1.07 -3.84
N THR A 149 -0.54 0.98 -2.55
CA THR A 149 -1.26 2.06 -1.83
C THR A 149 -0.33 2.83 -0.90
N ILE A 150 0.74 2.20 -0.42
CA ILE A 150 2.04 2.89 -0.26
C ILE A 150 2.63 3.04 -1.65
N ASP A 151 1.86 3.68 -2.53
CA ASP A 151 1.96 3.57 -3.98
C ASP A 151 3.41 3.70 -4.43
N VAL A 152 3.86 2.87 -5.37
CA VAL A 152 5.07 3.23 -6.11
C VAL A 152 4.85 4.61 -6.71
N ARG A 153 3.61 5.03 -7.00
CA ARG A 153 3.20 6.41 -7.25
C ARG A 153 3.24 7.35 -6.04
N THR A 154 3.11 6.92 -4.77
CA THR A 154 3.24 7.75 -3.55
C THR A 154 4.71 7.91 -3.17
N LEU A 155 5.50 6.85 -3.35
CA LEU A 155 6.96 6.87 -3.32
C LEU A 155 7.51 7.61 -4.53
N MET A 156 6.90 7.47 -5.72
CA MET A 156 7.18 8.27 -6.90
C MET A 156 6.58 9.66 -6.77
N ASP A 157 5.56 9.91 -5.95
CA ASP A 157 5.00 11.24 -5.70
C ASP A 157 5.79 11.94 -4.62
N LEU A 158 6.42 11.20 -3.70
CA LEU A 158 7.51 11.66 -2.86
C LEU A 158 8.75 11.90 -3.73
N GLN A 159 9.11 11.02 -4.67
CA GLN A 159 10.17 11.29 -5.65
C GLN A 159 9.79 12.45 -6.57
N ASN A 160 8.53 12.63 -6.96
CA ASN A 160 8.03 13.74 -7.74
C ASN A 160 7.95 14.98 -6.86
N LEU A 161 7.73 14.87 -5.55
CA LEU A 161 7.81 15.96 -4.59
C LEU A 161 9.26 16.42 -4.52
N PHE A 162 10.23 15.50 -4.43
CA PHE A 162 11.66 15.81 -4.48
C PHE A 162 12.10 16.32 -5.87
N ALA A 163 11.57 15.77 -6.95
CA ALA A 163 11.84 16.20 -8.33
C ALA A 163 11.12 17.50 -8.69
N ASN A 164 9.98 17.83 -8.07
CA ASN A 164 9.28 19.11 -8.19
C ASN A 164 9.89 20.16 -7.26
N LEU A 165 10.45 19.76 -6.11
CA LEU A 165 11.37 20.59 -5.33
C LEU A 165 12.56 20.98 -6.21
N ASP A 166 13.17 20.03 -6.92
CA ASP A 166 14.26 20.30 -7.86
C ASP A 166 13.81 21.12 -9.09
N THR A 167 12.72 20.77 -9.76
CA THR A 167 12.19 21.51 -10.92
C THR A 167 11.75 22.92 -10.53
N GLY A 168 11.20 23.08 -9.32
CA GLY A 168 10.88 24.35 -8.69
C GLY A 168 12.11 25.16 -8.26
N LEU A 169 13.27 24.51 -8.05
CA LEU A 169 14.57 25.13 -7.80
C LEU A 169 15.29 25.48 -9.11
N ARG A 170 15.22 24.64 -10.15
CA ARG A 170 15.79 24.86 -11.49
C ARG A 170 15.02 25.87 -12.34
N GLY A 171 13.70 25.96 -12.14
CA GLY A 171 12.87 27.02 -12.70
C GLY A 171 13.29 28.43 -12.24
N ILE A 172 14.09 28.52 -11.17
CA ILE A 172 14.67 29.77 -10.68
C ILE A 172 15.88 30.18 -11.54
N ASP A 173 16.60 29.23 -12.14
CA ASP A 173 17.89 29.49 -12.77
C ASP A 173 17.88 29.54 -14.31
N ASN A 174 16.95 28.85 -15.00
CA ASN A 174 17.08 28.67 -16.45
C ASN A 174 15.91 29.10 -17.35
N GLY A 175 14.85 29.72 -16.84
CA GLY A 175 13.80 30.34 -17.67
C GLY A 175 13.28 29.46 -18.83
N ALA A 176 13.29 28.14 -18.64
CA ALA A 176 12.97 27.18 -19.68
C ALA A 176 11.45 27.05 -19.79
N ASP A 177 10.96 27.17 -21.02
CA ASP A 177 9.57 27.02 -21.42
C ASP A 177 9.15 25.55 -21.15
N LEU A 178 8.41 25.33 -20.06
CA LEU A 178 7.84 24.02 -19.74
C LEU A 178 6.77 23.71 -20.78
N GLY A 179 7.05 22.75 -21.67
CA GLY A 179 6.13 22.31 -22.71
C GLY A 179 4.80 21.81 -22.12
N ASP A 180 3.72 22.03 -22.87
CA ASP A 180 2.35 21.67 -22.51
C ASP A 180 2.26 20.21 -22.03
N GLY A 181 1.68 19.99 -20.84
CA GLY A 181 1.65 18.72 -20.10
C GLY A 181 0.83 17.56 -20.68
N ASP A 182 0.74 17.44 -22.00
CA ASP A 182 0.01 16.35 -22.69
C ASP A 182 0.85 15.04 -22.83
N ASP A 183 2.16 15.08 -22.58
CA ASP A 183 3.05 13.91 -22.81
C ASP A 183 3.01 12.87 -21.66
N LEU A 184 2.75 13.26 -20.41
CA LEU A 184 2.73 12.35 -19.25
C LEU A 184 1.55 11.35 -19.27
N ASP A 185 0.41 11.74 -19.85
CA ASP A 185 -0.76 10.87 -19.98
C ASP A 185 -0.52 9.71 -20.97
N THR A 186 0.42 9.88 -21.92
CA THR A 186 0.70 8.87 -22.94
C THR A 186 1.60 7.76 -22.40
N GLU A 187 2.51 8.08 -21.48
CA GLU A 187 3.44 7.12 -20.88
C GLU A 187 2.75 6.22 -19.84
N ASN A 188 1.85 6.79 -19.03
CA ASN A 188 1.00 6.02 -18.10
C ASN A 188 0.04 5.05 -18.85
N GLN A 189 -0.52 5.47 -19.99
CA GLN A 189 -1.35 4.57 -20.82
C GLN A 189 -0.54 3.42 -21.43
N ALA A 190 0.76 3.60 -21.69
CA ALA A 190 1.62 2.53 -22.19
C ALA A 190 1.94 1.49 -21.11
N LEU A 191 2.15 1.92 -19.86
CA LEU A 191 2.33 1.03 -18.70
C LEU A 191 1.08 0.20 -18.41
N GLU A 192 -0.11 0.83 -18.37
CA GLU A 192 -1.38 0.12 -18.20
C GLU A 192 -1.64 -0.88 -19.34
N HIS A 193 -1.31 -0.50 -20.59
CA HIS A 193 -1.43 -1.40 -21.72
C HIS A 193 -0.49 -2.60 -21.62
N ASN A 194 0.78 -2.39 -21.23
CA ASN A 194 1.78 -3.44 -21.10
C ASN A 194 1.44 -4.42 -19.95
N ALA A 195 1.01 -3.94 -18.79
CA ALA A 195 0.55 -4.78 -17.68
C ALA A 195 -0.66 -5.64 -18.08
N SER A 196 -1.63 -5.07 -18.79
CA SER A 196 -2.78 -5.83 -19.31
C SER A 196 -2.39 -6.88 -20.36
N THR A 197 -1.28 -6.64 -21.08
CA THR A 197 -0.78 -7.51 -22.16
C THR A 197 0.08 -8.65 -21.60
N LEU A 198 0.85 -8.40 -20.54
CA LEU A 198 1.67 -9.39 -19.83
C LEU A 198 0.85 -10.53 -19.24
N PHE A 199 -0.32 -10.21 -18.70
CA PHE A 199 -1.27 -11.21 -18.20
C PHE A 199 -2.41 -11.52 -19.18
N GLY A 200 -2.36 -10.94 -20.39
CA GLY A 200 -3.20 -11.33 -21.51
C GLY A 200 -4.71 -11.10 -21.38
N PHE A 201 -5.22 -10.26 -20.47
CA PHE A 201 -6.65 -10.24 -20.08
C PHE A 201 -7.66 -9.59 -21.08
N GLY A 202 -7.33 -9.39 -22.35
CA GLY A 202 -8.26 -8.86 -23.36
C GLY A 202 -8.95 -9.92 -24.22
N GLN A 203 -10.29 -10.12 -24.11
CA GLN A 203 -11.30 -10.85 -24.94
C GLN A 203 -10.94 -12.08 -25.86
N GLY A 204 -9.68 -12.47 -26.03
CA GLY A 204 -9.19 -13.70 -26.68
C GLY A 204 -8.50 -14.67 -25.71
N VAL A 205 -8.62 -14.42 -24.40
CA VAL A 205 -7.81 -14.94 -23.27
C VAL A 205 -8.15 -16.36 -22.84
N LEU A 206 -9.33 -16.87 -23.16
CA LEU A 206 -9.78 -18.15 -22.59
C LEU A 206 -8.91 -19.35 -22.95
N SER A 207 -8.45 -19.41 -24.20
CA SER A 207 -7.55 -20.48 -24.61
C SER A 207 -6.25 -20.43 -23.82
N ASP A 208 -5.83 -19.22 -23.46
CA ASP A 208 -4.55 -18.97 -22.80
C ASP A 208 -4.71 -19.27 -21.31
N CYS A 209 -5.81 -18.88 -20.67
CA CYS A 209 -6.14 -19.23 -19.28
C CYS A 209 -6.18 -20.75 -19.06
N VAL A 210 -6.90 -21.50 -19.90
CA VAL A 210 -7.03 -22.97 -19.73
C VAL A 210 -5.66 -23.64 -19.88
N SER A 211 -4.87 -23.23 -20.88
CA SER A 211 -3.51 -23.76 -21.07
C SER A 211 -2.63 -23.46 -19.86
N GLN A 212 -2.61 -22.20 -19.42
CA GLN A 212 -1.80 -21.74 -18.29
C GLN A 212 -2.09 -22.50 -17.01
N ILE A 213 -3.37 -22.64 -16.63
CA ILE A 213 -3.75 -23.35 -15.40
C ILE A 213 -3.41 -24.84 -15.49
N ASN A 214 -3.65 -25.46 -16.65
CA ASN A 214 -3.34 -26.87 -16.86
C ASN A 214 -1.83 -27.14 -16.94
N GLU A 215 -1.04 -26.19 -17.44
CA GLU A 215 0.43 -26.30 -17.55
C GLU A 215 1.12 -25.99 -16.23
N ALA A 216 0.58 -25.07 -15.43
CA ALA A 216 1.02 -24.83 -14.05
C ALA A 216 0.77 -26.04 -13.14
N ASP A 217 -0.21 -26.88 -13.49
CA ASP A 217 -0.62 -28.06 -12.69
C ASP A 217 -0.88 -27.68 -11.22
N ILE A 218 -1.78 -26.71 -11.03
CA ILE A 218 -2.18 -26.24 -9.71
C ILE A 218 -2.98 -27.35 -9.00
N ARG A 219 -2.54 -27.70 -7.79
CA ARG A 219 -3.18 -28.72 -6.94
C ARG A 219 -3.65 -28.10 -5.63
N LEU A 220 -4.74 -28.62 -5.09
CA LEU A 220 -5.32 -28.21 -3.81
C LEU A 220 -5.29 -29.40 -2.86
N GLU A 221 -4.45 -29.33 -1.83
CA GLU A 221 -4.40 -30.34 -0.77
C GLU A 221 -5.30 -29.89 0.38
N ALA A 222 -6.40 -30.61 0.59
CA ALA A 222 -7.33 -30.37 1.69
C ALA A 222 -7.08 -31.37 2.82
N THR A 223 -6.93 -30.85 4.04
CA THR A 223 -6.84 -31.65 5.27
C THR A 223 -7.87 -31.17 6.30
N SER A 224 -8.26 -32.04 7.23
CA SER A 224 -9.20 -31.69 8.30
C SER A 224 -8.54 -31.95 9.65
N PRO A 225 -7.87 -30.94 10.26
CA PRO A 225 -7.15 -31.13 11.51
C PRO A 225 -8.09 -31.47 12.68
N GLU A 226 -9.30 -30.90 12.70
CA GLU A 226 -10.36 -31.15 13.67
C GLU A 226 -11.74 -31.27 12.98
N GLU A 227 -12.76 -31.71 13.74
CA GLU A 227 -14.14 -31.77 13.24
C GLU A 227 -14.64 -30.35 12.94
N ASN A 228 -15.07 -30.12 11.70
CA ASN A 228 -15.47 -28.81 11.17
C ASN A 228 -14.33 -27.82 10.98
N ASP A 229 -13.08 -28.26 10.91
CA ASP A 229 -11.95 -27.41 10.53
C ASP A 229 -11.28 -27.97 9.27
N ILE A 230 -10.86 -27.08 8.38
CA ILE A 230 -10.21 -27.44 7.11
C ILE A 230 -9.00 -26.54 6.86
N ASP A 231 -7.90 -27.17 6.47
CA ASP A 231 -6.77 -26.49 5.85
C ASP A 231 -6.76 -26.84 4.36
N VAL A 232 -6.64 -25.84 3.48
CA VAL A 232 -6.46 -26.02 2.04
C VAL A 232 -5.13 -25.40 1.62
N ARG A 233 -4.18 -26.24 1.23
CA ARG A 233 -2.91 -25.81 0.65
C ARG A 233 -3.02 -25.72 -0.86
N VAL A 234 -2.51 -24.63 -1.42
CA VAL A 234 -2.31 -24.50 -2.87
C VAL A 234 -0.89 -24.93 -3.19
N LEU A 235 -0.76 -25.99 -3.98
CA LEU A 235 0.52 -26.56 -4.41
C LEU A 235 0.72 -26.30 -5.90
N LEU A 236 2.00 -26.21 -6.31
CA LEU A 236 2.37 -25.99 -7.70
C LEU A 236 3.17 -27.15 -8.30
N GLY A 237 2.78 -27.56 -9.52
CA GLY A 237 3.48 -28.60 -10.26
C GLY A 237 3.54 -29.91 -9.51
N ASP A 238 4.56 -30.72 -9.80
CA ASP A 238 4.87 -31.96 -9.05
C ASP A 238 5.51 -31.70 -7.67
N SER A 239 5.77 -30.44 -7.31
CA SER A 239 6.41 -30.09 -6.04
C SER A 239 5.39 -30.05 -4.91
N ASP A 240 5.76 -30.54 -3.72
CA ASP A 240 4.95 -30.37 -2.50
C ASP A 240 5.17 -28.99 -1.87
N ASP A 241 5.59 -28.00 -2.67
CA ASP A 241 5.83 -26.64 -2.21
C ASP A 241 4.48 -25.90 -2.09
N GLU A 242 4.18 -25.47 -0.87
CA GLU A 242 2.99 -24.71 -0.52
C GLU A 242 3.15 -23.25 -0.94
N LEU A 243 2.30 -22.80 -1.86
CA LEU A 243 2.21 -21.41 -2.30
C LEU A 243 1.39 -20.57 -1.32
N MET A 244 0.25 -21.12 -0.95
CA MET A 244 -0.73 -20.49 -0.07
C MET A 244 -1.37 -21.53 0.83
N LEU A 245 -1.70 -21.12 2.05
CA LEU A 245 -2.47 -21.91 3.00
C LEU A 245 -3.72 -21.14 3.39
N PHE A 246 -4.88 -21.74 3.13
CA PHE A 246 -6.16 -21.28 3.62
C PHE A 246 -6.59 -22.14 4.81
N GLU A 247 -6.95 -21.52 5.92
CA GLU A 247 -7.50 -22.21 7.09
C GLU A 247 -8.95 -21.73 7.29
N PHE A 248 -9.91 -22.64 7.12
CA PHE A 248 -11.33 -22.42 7.30
C PHE A 248 -11.77 -23.12 8.57
N TYR A 249 -11.75 -22.40 9.70
CA TYR A 249 -12.15 -22.92 11.02
C TYR A 249 -13.44 -22.24 11.46
N GLN A 250 -14.15 -22.86 12.41
CA GLN A 250 -15.49 -22.40 12.86
C GLN A 250 -15.55 -20.90 13.22
N GLU A 251 -14.53 -20.36 13.88
CA GLU A 251 -14.50 -18.95 14.32
C GLU A 251 -13.43 -18.12 13.61
N ARG A 252 -12.79 -18.68 12.57
CA ARG A 252 -11.57 -18.12 12.00
C ARG A 252 -11.36 -18.51 10.55
N LEU A 253 -11.22 -17.50 9.69
CA LEU A 253 -10.68 -17.64 8.34
C LEU A 253 -9.27 -17.06 8.33
N SER A 254 -8.28 -17.77 7.80
CA SER A 254 -6.99 -17.15 7.50
C SER A 254 -6.43 -17.58 6.17
N VAL A 255 -5.66 -16.69 5.56
CA VAL A 255 -4.82 -16.97 4.41
C VAL A 255 -3.37 -16.66 4.79
N GLU A 256 -2.47 -17.51 4.36
CA GLU A 256 -1.03 -17.31 4.47
C GLU A 256 -0.40 -17.49 3.09
N THR A 257 0.56 -16.64 2.75
CA THR A 257 1.27 -16.67 1.46
C THR A 257 2.78 -16.61 1.67
N ASP A 258 3.53 -17.36 0.86
CA ASP A 258 4.99 -17.35 0.81
C ASP A 258 5.46 -16.74 -0.52
N TYR A 259 6.03 -15.53 -0.46
CA TYR A 259 6.44 -14.78 -1.64
C TYR A 259 7.56 -15.46 -2.43
N SER A 260 8.39 -16.27 -1.76
CA SER A 260 9.46 -17.04 -2.40
C SER A 260 8.88 -18.06 -3.38
N ARG A 261 7.79 -18.72 -2.97
CA ARG A 261 7.08 -19.70 -3.81
C ARG A 261 6.26 -19.02 -4.89
N TYR A 262 5.71 -17.84 -4.58
CA TYR A 262 5.00 -17.03 -5.56
C TYR A 262 5.88 -16.59 -6.72
N ARG A 263 7.14 -16.23 -6.45
CA ARG A 263 8.11 -15.92 -7.52
C ARG A 263 8.34 -17.11 -8.44
N ASP A 264 8.59 -18.29 -7.87
CA ASP A 264 8.85 -19.51 -8.65
C ASP A 264 7.66 -19.84 -9.56
N LEU A 265 6.43 -19.68 -9.06
CA LEU A 265 5.20 -19.78 -9.85
C LEU A 265 5.18 -18.82 -11.03
N LEU A 266 5.42 -17.53 -10.79
CA LEU A 266 5.34 -16.52 -11.83
C LEU A 266 6.37 -16.77 -12.95
N VAL A 267 7.58 -17.21 -12.58
CA VAL A 267 8.64 -17.57 -13.55
C VAL A 267 8.20 -18.78 -14.38
N GLU A 268 7.68 -19.82 -13.74
CA GLU A 268 7.21 -21.03 -14.44
C GLU A 268 6.05 -20.71 -15.42
N LEU A 269 5.05 -19.95 -14.96
CA LEU A 269 3.93 -19.51 -15.80
C LEU A 269 4.40 -18.72 -17.02
N ALA A 270 5.42 -17.88 -16.86
CA ALA A 270 5.93 -17.10 -17.97
C ALA A 270 6.74 -17.92 -18.97
N GLU A 271 7.56 -18.87 -18.50
CA GLU A 271 8.27 -19.81 -19.35
C GLU A 271 7.30 -20.63 -20.23
N VAL A 272 6.18 -21.05 -19.64
CA VAL A 272 5.10 -21.76 -20.33
C VAL A 272 4.51 -20.90 -21.46
N ASN A 273 4.27 -19.62 -21.20
CA ASN A 273 3.73 -18.68 -22.18
C ASN A 273 4.78 -18.22 -23.22
N GLY A 274 6.05 -18.59 -23.06
CA GLY A 274 7.16 -18.10 -23.88
C GLY A 274 7.37 -16.58 -23.73
N ALA A 275 6.91 -16.00 -22.62
CA ALA A 275 7.08 -14.60 -22.30
C ALA A 275 8.43 -14.42 -21.58
N ASP A 276 9.20 -13.43 -22.02
CA ASP A 276 10.37 -12.99 -21.27
C ASP A 276 9.89 -12.03 -20.18
N VAL A 277 9.59 -12.60 -19.01
CA VAL A 277 9.11 -11.81 -17.86
C VAL A 277 10.22 -11.48 -16.87
N GLN A 278 11.46 -11.85 -17.18
CA GLN A 278 12.58 -11.61 -16.26
C GLN A 278 12.76 -10.11 -15.99
N GLU A 279 12.26 -9.25 -16.88
CA GLU A 279 12.22 -7.80 -16.71
C GLU A 279 11.08 -7.27 -15.82
N PHE A 280 10.07 -8.11 -15.49
CA PHE A 280 8.88 -7.68 -14.73
C PHE A 280 8.71 -8.41 -13.38
N ILE A 281 9.36 -9.56 -13.21
CA ILE A 281 9.37 -10.28 -11.94
C ILE A 281 10.66 -9.91 -11.20
N PRO A 282 10.56 -9.44 -9.94
CA PRO A 282 11.74 -9.18 -9.14
C PRO A 282 12.70 -10.37 -9.11
N GLU A 283 14.00 -10.10 -9.21
CA GLU A 283 15.06 -11.08 -9.06
C GLU A 283 14.94 -11.88 -7.75
N THR A 284 14.48 -11.22 -6.69
CA THR A 284 14.15 -11.84 -5.39
C THR A 284 12.77 -11.43 -4.95
N MET A 285 11.97 -12.38 -4.46
CA MET A 285 10.75 -12.13 -3.69
C MET A 285 10.81 -13.12 -2.53
N GLU A 286 10.80 -12.65 -1.29
CA GLU A 286 10.89 -13.48 -0.09
C GLU A 286 9.96 -12.92 0.99
N GLY A 287 9.64 -13.76 1.98
CA GLY A 287 8.83 -13.37 3.13
C GLY A 287 7.47 -14.04 3.16
N ARG A 288 6.79 -13.92 4.31
CA ARG A 288 5.49 -14.55 4.56
C ARG A 288 4.50 -13.57 5.17
N LEU A 289 3.33 -13.49 4.56
CA LEU A 289 2.23 -12.64 5.00
C LEU A 289 1.06 -13.54 5.44
N ARG A 290 0.43 -13.20 6.55
CA ARG A 290 -0.78 -13.87 7.03
C ARG A 290 -1.88 -12.87 7.34
N ALA A 291 -3.02 -13.04 6.70
CA ALA A 291 -4.25 -12.30 7.00
C ALA A 291 -5.27 -13.24 7.63
N GLU A 292 -5.98 -12.76 8.64
CA GLU A 292 -6.89 -13.56 9.45
C GLU A 292 -8.13 -12.75 9.83
N LEU A 293 -9.32 -13.29 9.56
CA LEU A 293 -10.58 -12.80 10.10
C LEU A 293 -11.05 -13.76 11.21
N ARG A 294 -11.33 -13.23 12.38
CA ARG A 294 -11.93 -13.93 13.51
C ARG A 294 -13.33 -13.40 13.81
N SER A 295 -14.23 -14.31 14.14
CA SER A 295 -15.53 -13.99 14.72
C SER A 295 -15.46 -14.23 16.23
N GLU A 296 -15.66 -13.20 17.04
CA GLU A 296 -15.69 -13.28 18.51
C GLU A 296 -17.14 -13.25 19.01
N GLY A 297 -17.95 -14.18 18.51
CA GLY A 297 -19.39 -14.24 18.74
C GLY A 297 -20.22 -13.41 17.76
N ASP A 298 -21.53 -13.30 17.99
CA ASP A 298 -22.51 -12.79 17.00
C ASP A 298 -22.38 -11.30 16.65
N GLN A 299 -21.59 -10.51 17.41
CA GLN A 299 -21.54 -9.05 17.27
C GLN A 299 -20.12 -8.49 17.23
N ARG A 300 -19.09 -9.35 17.13
CA ARG A 300 -17.71 -8.89 17.07
C ARG A 300 -16.93 -9.62 16.00
N SER A 301 -16.24 -8.87 15.16
CA SER A 301 -15.36 -9.39 14.13
C SER A 301 -14.03 -8.67 14.21
N ARG A 302 -12.93 -9.42 14.10
CA ARG A 302 -11.58 -8.89 14.10
C ARG A 302 -10.81 -9.40 12.89
N TYR A 303 -10.36 -8.50 12.03
CA TYR A 303 -9.40 -8.77 10.97
C TYR A 303 -7.99 -8.40 11.44
N VAL A 304 -7.01 -9.24 11.18
CA VAL A 304 -5.60 -9.04 11.57
C VAL A 304 -4.70 -9.43 10.40
N MET A 305 -3.74 -8.58 10.07
CA MET A 305 -2.65 -8.86 9.15
C MET A 305 -1.33 -8.92 9.92
N ASN A 306 -0.52 -9.94 9.62
CA ASN A 306 0.79 -10.16 10.21
C ASN A 306 1.81 -10.39 9.10
N ILE A 307 3.01 -9.84 9.28
CA ILE A 307 4.18 -10.18 8.48
C ILE A 307 4.98 -11.19 9.32
N LEU A 308 4.89 -12.46 8.93
CA LEU A 308 5.45 -13.58 9.69
C LEU A 308 6.98 -13.65 9.56
N ASP A 309 7.47 -13.37 8.36
CA ASP A 309 8.88 -13.33 7.99
C ASP A 309 9.12 -12.03 7.20
N ASP A 310 10.30 -11.41 7.36
CA ASP A 310 10.66 -10.16 6.68
C ASP A 310 10.37 -10.28 5.17
N ILE A 311 9.66 -9.31 4.60
CA ILE A 311 9.33 -9.28 3.19
C ILE A 311 10.46 -8.57 2.45
N ARG A 312 10.94 -9.19 1.38
CA ARG A 312 12.05 -8.68 0.58
C ARG A 312 11.76 -8.82 -0.89
N PHE A 313 11.81 -7.71 -1.61
CA PHE A 313 11.75 -7.68 -3.07
C PHE A 313 13.02 -7.04 -3.59
N VAL A 314 13.72 -7.70 -4.52
CA VAL A 314 14.92 -7.15 -5.18
C VAL A 314 14.68 -7.17 -6.67
N ASP A 315 14.80 -6.03 -7.32
CA ASP A 315 14.67 -5.87 -8.77
C ASP A 315 15.81 -4.99 -9.30
N GLY A 316 16.83 -5.63 -9.86
CA GLY A 316 18.05 -4.99 -10.34
C GLY A 316 18.75 -4.16 -9.27
N ARG A 317 18.51 -2.84 -9.27
CA ARG A 317 19.13 -1.85 -8.38
C ARG A 317 18.24 -1.43 -7.22
N GLN A 318 16.99 -1.86 -7.21
CA GLN A 318 16.01 -1.53 -6.20
C GLN A 318 15.79 -2.71 -5.27
N GLU A 319 15.65 -2.41 -3.98
CA GLU A 319 15.35 -3.39 -2.96
C GLU A 319 14.32 -2.80 -2.00
N LEU A 320 13.18 -3.47 -1.84
CA LEU A 320 12.17 -3.17 -0.83
C LEU A 320 12.28 -4.20 0.29
N LEU A 321 12.42 -3.72 1.51
CA LEU A 321 12.45 -4.51 2.73
C LEU A 321 11.31 -4.06 3.63
N VAL A 322 10.57 -5.02 4.18
CA VAL A 322 9.57 -4.77 5.23
C VAL A 322 9.84 -5.74 6.36
N ASP A 323 10.17 -5.21 7.53
CA ASP A 323 10.45 -6.03 8.71
C ASP A 323 9.21 -6.85 9.11
N SER A 324 9.45 -8.00 9.73
CA SER A 324 8.39 -8.81 10.32
C SER A 324 7.70 -8.09 11.49
N GLY A 325 6.40 -8.33 11.63
CA GLY A 325 5.55 -7.61 12.57
C GLY A 325 4.25 -8.34 12.85
N SER A 326 3.80 -8.29 14.10
CA SER A 326 2.48 -8.77 14.51
C SER A 326 1.47 -7.63 14.53
N ASN A 327 0.24 -7.91 14.11
CA ASN A 327 -0.87 -6.95 14.05
C ASN A 327 -0.47 -5.69 13.28
N VAL A 328 0.17 -5.89 12.11
CA VAL A 328 0.58 -4.79 11.21
C VAL A 328 -0.63 -3.93 10.84
N PHE A 329 -1.74 -4.61 10.63
CA PHE A 329 -3.05 -4.01 10.51
C PHE A 329 -4.04 -4.84 11.31
N GLU A 330 -4.81 -4.21 12.17
CA GLU A 330 -5.90 -4.83 12.91
C GLU A 330 -7.15 -3.96 12.76
N PHE A 331 -8.26 -4.61 12.48
CA PHE A 331 -9.55 -3.99 12.32
C PHE A 331 -10.56 -4.77 13.18
N ASP A 332 -11.11 -4.14 14.21
CA ASP A 332 -11.99 -4.75 15.21
C ASP A 332 -13.32 -3.99 15.26
N VAL A 333 -14.39 -4.67 14.86
CA VAL A 333 -15.75 -4.12 14.88
C VAL A 333 -16.54 -4.78 15.98
N ASN A 334 -17.10 -3.96 16.87
CA ASN A 334 -17.99 -4.37 17.93
C ASN A 334 -19.36 -3.70 17.75
N GLY A 335 -20.32 -4.48 17.24
CA GLY A 335 -21.68 -4.01 16.99
C GLY A 335 -22.55 -3.90 18.23
N GLN A 336 -22.10 -4.40 19.38
CA GLN A 336 -22.79 -4.16 20.66
C GLN A 336 -22.55 -2.73 21.14
N ASP A 337 -21.32 -2.24 21.00
CA ASP A 337 -20.89 -0.92 21.44
C ASP A 337 -20.95 0.13 20.31
N GLU A 338 -21.22 -0.30 19.07
CA GLU A 338 -21.20 0.54 17.85
C GLU A 338 -19.84 1.23 17.63
N VAL A 339 -18.76 0.54 18.04
CA VAL A 339 -17.38 1.01 17.93
C VAL A 339 -16.62 0.16 16.91
N MET A 340 -15.78 0.82 16.12
CA MET A 340 -14.78 0.22 15.26
C MET A 340 -13.40 0.73 15.70
N ASN A 341 -12.46 -0.19 15.88
CA ASN A 341 -11.07 0.13 16.13
C ASN A 341 -10.24 -0.29 14.93
N VAL A 342 -9.38 0.59 14.45
CA VAL A 342 -8.38 0.28 13.43
C VAL A 342 -7.03 0.55 14.05
N ASN A 343 -6.21 -0.48 14.20
CA ASN A 343 -4.85 -0.36 14.70
C ASN A 343 -3.90 -0.66 13.55
N VAL A 344 -3.01 0.29 13.27
CA VAL A 344 -2.00 0.17 12.22
C VAL A 344 -0.65 0.25 12.92
N ASN A 345 0.13 -0.83 12.83
CA ASN A 345 1.45 -0.94 13.42
C ASN A 345 2.41 -1.44 12.33
N ILE A 346 2.68 -0.57 11.37
CA ILE A 346 3.55 -0.84 10.24
C ILE A 346 4.99 -0.97 10.78
N PRO A 347 5.63 -2.14 10.61
CA PRO A 347 7.02 -2.33 11.00
C PRO A 347 7.94 -1.48 10.11
N SER A 348 9.26 -1.57 10.31
CA SER A 348 10.18 -0.82 9.45
C SER A 348 9.96 -1.18 7.97
N ILE A 349 9.77 -0.17 7.13
CA ILE A 349 9.82 -0.30 5.67
C ILE A 349 11.09 0.39 5.19
N GLU A 350 11.85 -0.24 4.33
CA GLU A 350 13.08 0.31 3.78
C GLU A 350 13.11 0.09 2.27
N HIS A 351 13.18 1.17 1.52
CA HIS A 351 13.36 1.16 0.08
C HIS A 351 14.78 1.64 -0.25
N ILE A 352 15.57 0.74 -0.81
CA ILE A 352 16.97 0.92 -1.17
C ILE A 352 17.04 1.04 -2.68
N TYR A 353 17.77 2.01 -3.20
CA TYR A 353 18.05 2.10 -4.63
C TYR A 353 19.48 2.57 -4.88
N ALA A 354 20.13 1.93 -5.86
CA ALA A 354 21.45 2.32 -6.32
C ALA A 354 21.37 3.34 -7.47
N PHE A 355 22.15 4.41 -7.39
CA PHE A 355 22.23 5.45 -8.42
C PHE A 355 23.69 5.84 -8.71
N GLU A 356 23.97 6.35 -9.92
CA GLU A 356 25.26 6.99 -10.24
C GLU A 356 25.08 8.50 -10.29
N GLY A 357 26.14 9.25 -10.01
CA GLY A 357 26.16 10.70 -10.23
C GLY A 357 25.53 11.53 -9.11
N GLY A 358 25.08 12.73 -9.48
CA GLY A 358 24.34 13.61 -8.58
C GLY A 358 22.93 13.08 -8.32
N LEU A 359 22.20 13.68 -7.37
CA LEU A 359 20.78 13.35 -7.12
C LEU A 359 19.92 13.44 -8.39
N ASP A 360 20.35 14.27 -9.34
CA ASP A 360 19.71 14.47 -10.64
C ASP A 360 19.71 13.22 -11.53
N ASP A 361 20.75 12.39 -11.42
CA ASP A 361 20.94 11.19 -12.23
C ASP A 361 20.20 9.98 -11.63
N ALA A 362 19.70 10.09 -10.39
CA ALA A 362 18.94 9.04 -9.72
C ALA A 362 17.60 8.71 -10.43
N ILE A 363 17.16 9.53 -11.39
CA ILE A 363 15.84 9.43 -12.03
C ILE A 363 15.92 8.88 -13.48
N GLY A 364 17.11 8.74 -14.09
CA GLY A 364 17.19 8.67 -15.56
C GLY A 364 17.56 7.33 -16.20
N GLU A 365 18.68 6.72 -15.83
CA GLU A 365 19.30 5.67 -16.66
C GLU A 365 19.86 4.47 -15.87
N PRO A 366 19.87 3.26 -16.48
CA PRO A 366 20.60 2.12 -15.97
C PRO A 366 22.11 2.36 -15.92
N VAL A 367 22.63 2.12 -14.73
CA VAL A 367 24.02 2.29 -14.29
C VAL A 367 24.81 1.01 -14.55
N ASP A 368 26.05 1.13 -15.03
CA ASP A 368 26.88 0.00 -15.45
C ASP A 368 28.20 -0.16 -14.65
N ASP A 369 28.45 0.61 -13.57
CA ASP A 369 29.79 0.66 -12.92
C ASP A 369 29.86 0.46 -11.39
N GLU A 370 31.04 0.06 -10.92
CA GLU A 370 31.44 -0.18 -9.51
C GLU A 370 31.41 1.08 -8.61
N ASN A 371 30.95 2.23 -9.11
CA ASN A 371 30.97 3.53 -8.41
C ASN A 371 29.58 4.05 -7.99
N GLY A 372 28.54 3.20 -8.06
CA GLY A 372 27.19 3.58 -7.64
C GLY A 372 27.11 3.93 -6.15
N ARG A 373 26.29 4.93 -5.83
CA ARG A 373 25.87 5.32 -4.48
C ARG A 373 24.61 4.57 -4.09
N MET A 374 24.39 4.41 -2.80
CA MET A 374 23.18 3.76 -2.26
C MET A 374 22.32 4.80 -1.56
N ALA A 375 21.12 5.06 -2.08
CA ALA A 375 20.10 5.79 -1.38
C ALA A 375 19.16 4.82 -0.65
N ARG A 376 18.71 5.22 0.53
CA ARG A 376 17.80 4.44 1.37
C ARG A 376 16.73 5.36 1.94
N LEU A 377 15.48 5.12 1.57
CA LEU A 377 14.31 5.69 2.22
C LEU A 377 13.79 4.68 3.24
N ARG A 378 13.75 5.07 4.50
CA ARG A 378 13.33 4.21 5.61
C ARG A 378 12.15 4.85 6.33
N LEU A 379 11.11 4.07 6.57
CA LEU A 379 9.97 4.41 7.39
C LEU A 379 10.00 3.52 8.64
N ASP A 380 10.29 4.09 9.79
CA ASP A 380 10.56 3.34 11.03
C ASP A 380 9.31 3.23 11.92
N ASN A 381 8.78 2.01 12.08
CA ASN A 381 7.77 1.65 13.08
C ASN A 381 6.56 2.61 13.17
N ILE A 382 5.89 2.83 12.05
CA ILE A 382 4.70 3.68 11.99
C ILE A 382 3.55 3.02 12.75
N GLY A 383 3.19 3.60 13.91
CA GLY A 383 2.11 3.11 14.76
C GLY A 383 1.00 4.15 14.98
N PHE A 384 -0.24 3.82 14.67
CA PHE A 384 -1.39 4.60 15.11
C PHE A 384 -2.59 3.73 15.47
N ASN A 385 -3.32 4.14 16.51
CA ASN A 385 -4.57 3.48 16.92
C ASN A 385 -5.73 4.42 16.65
N THR A 386 -6.55 4.07 15.68
CA THR A 386 -7.76 4.81 15.34
C THR A 386 -8.97 4.20 16.03
N GLU A 387 -9.71 5.00 16.77
CA GLU A 387 -11.01 4.63 17.32
C GLU A 387 -12.08 5.41 16.56
N PHE A 388 -12.90 4.68 15.80
CA PHE A 388 -14.11 5.20 15.18
C PHE A 388 -15.30 4.83 16.08
N SER A 389 -15.78 5.80 16.84
CA SER A 389 -17.01 5.65 17.61
C SER A 389 -18.14 6.43 16.95
N VAL A 390 -19.29 5.78 16.74
CA VAL A 390 -20.50 6.45 16.28
C VAL A 390 -21.23 7.06 17.47
N GLU A 391 -20.60 8.00 18.19
CA GLU A 391 -21.34 8.82 19.13
C GLU A 391 -22.20 9.82 18.34
N GLN A 392 -23.49 9.88 18.67
CA GLN A 392 -24.56 10.43 17.82
C GLN A 392 -24.46 11.93 17.49
N ASP A 393 -23.48 12.66 18.02
CA ASP A 393 -23.43 14.12 17.97
C ASP A 393 -22.15 14.72 17.35
N GLU A 394 -21.12 13.92 17.03
CA GLU A 394 -19.88 14.42 16.39
C GLU A 394 -19.41 13.45 15.29
N ASP A 395 -19.51 13.87 14.02
CA ASP A 395 -18.90 13.16 12.89
C ASP A 395 -17.38 13.42 12.91
N ALA A 396 -16.70 12.74 13.84
CA ALA A 396 -15.27 12.88 14.09
C ALA A 396 -14.56 11.53 13.99
N LEU A 397 -13.43 11.52 13.30
CA LEU A 397 -12.47 10.43 13.26
C LEU A 397 -11.38 10.75 14.29
N ARG A 398 -11.24 9.92 15.33
CA ARG A 398 -10.24 10.10 16.38
C ARG A 398 -9.08 9.12 16.20
N LEU A 399 -7.91 9.66 15.92
CA LEU A 399 -6.63 8.96 15.89
C LEU A 399 -5.96 9.17 17.24
N THR A 400 -5.66 8.10 17.97
CA THR A 400 -4.97 8.11 19.26
C THR A 400 -3.68 7.33 19.20
N ASN A 401 -2.74 7.63 20.08
CA ASN A 401 -1.43 6.99 20.08
C ASN A 401 -0.81 7.04 18.67
N VAL A 402 -0.90 8.20 18.02
CA VAL A 402 -0.26 8.45 16.72
C VAL A 402 1.23 8.61 16.98
N ASN A 403 1.89 7.49 17.25
CA ASN A 403 3.30 7.47 17.53
C ASN A 403 4.01 6.99 16.27
N LEU A 404 4.56 7.94 15.55
CA LEU A 404 5.32 7.64 14.36
C LEU A 404 6.79 7.28 14.67
N GLY A 405 7.19 7.29 15.96
CA GLY A 405 8.55 6.98 16.42
C GLY A 405 9.55 8.13 16.22
N ASP A 406 10.74 8.02 16.82
CA ASP A 406 11.84 8.97 16.58
C ASP A 406 12.38 8.79 15.15
N ASN A 407 12.26 9.81 14.29
CA ASN A 407 12.66 9.79 12.86
C ASN A 407 11.84 8.83 11.99
N VAL A 408 10.51 8.95 12.07
CA VAL A 408 9.51 8.24 11.25
C VAL A 408 9.96 7.98 9.82
N VAL A 409 10.41 9.03 9.13
CA VAL A 409 10.88 8.95 7.75
C VAL A 409 12.31 9.41 7.74
N ARG A 410 13.21 8.58 7.23
CA ARG A 410 14.63 8.83 7.12
C ARG A 410 15.05 8.61 5.67
N PHE A 411 15.85 9.52 5.15
CA PHE A 411 16.48 9.36 3.85
C PHE A 411 17.99 9.42 4.05
N ASP A 412 18.67 8.34 3.66
CA ASP A 412 20.11 8.18 3.74
C ASP A 412 20.72 8.08 2.36
N ILE A 413 21.94 8.60 2.22
CA ILE A 413 22.81 8.36 1.07
C ILE A 413 24.15 7.85 1.62
N ASP A 414 24.56 6.67 1.17
CA ASP A 414 25.78 5.98 1.61
C ASP A 414 25.91 5.86 3.14
N GLU A 415 24.79 5.52 3.80
CA GLU A 415 24.64 5.40 5.27
C GLU A 415 24.59 6.74 6.04
N GLU A 416 24.78 7.88 5.37
CA GLU A 416 24.66 9.21 5.97
C GLU A 416 23.23 9.74 5.84
N GLN A 417 22.64 10.15 6.97
CA GLN A 417 21.29 10.71 7.01
C GLN A 417 21.29 12.14 6.45
N VAL A 418 20.59 12.35 5.34
CA VAL A 418 20.46 13.66 4.70
C VAL A 418 19.11 14.31 4.97
N PHE A 419 18.08 13.50 5.25
CA PHE A 419 16.76 13.99 5.64
C PHE A 419 16.12 13.11 6.71
N ALA A 420 15.39 13.76 7.62
CA ALA A 420 14.53 13.09 8.57
C ALA A 420 13.22 13.87 8.79
N LEU A 421 12.11 13.16 8.94
CA LEU A 421 10.83 13.70 9.38
C LEU A 421 10.43 12.98 10.68
N ASP A 422 10.12 13.78 11.69
CA ASP A 422 9.66 13.35 13.01
C ASP A 422 8.31 14.03 13.30
N ILE A 423 7.35 13.26 13.80
CA ILE A 423 6.01 13.75 14.13
C ILE A 423 5.64 13.15 15.48
N ASP A 424 5.47 14.02 16.47
CA ASP A 424 5.08 13.67 17.84
C ASP A 424 3.69 14.25 18.11
N THR A 425 2.71 13.38 18.37
CA THR A 425 1.39 13.78 18.86
C THR A 425 0.66 12.59 19.48
N ASN A 426 0.03 12.77 20.62
CA ASN A 426 -0.77 11.70 21.22
C ASN A 426 -2.14 11.53 20.56
N GLU A 427 -2.66 12.55 19.89
CA GLU A 427 -4.02 12.58 19.37
C GLU A 427 -4.18 13.48 18.13
N ILE A 428 -4.94 13.01 17.14
CA ILE A 428 -5.43 13.80 16.01
C ILE A 428 -6.92 13.51 15.84
N ILE A 429 -7.74 14.55 15.79
CA ILE A 429 -9.18 14.43 15.55
C ILE A 429 -9.49 15.07 14.20
N VAL A 430 -10.01 14.29 13.26
CA VAL A 430 -10.43 14.72 11.92
C VAL A 430 -11.93 14.92 11.92
N ARG A 431 -12.40 16.11 11.56
CA ARG A 431 -13.84 16.43 11.42
C ARG A 431 -14.12 16.95 10.03
N GLU A 432 -15.20 16.47 9.42
CA GLU A 432 -15.68 17.00 8.14
C GLU A 432 -16.65 18.16 8.40
N LEU A 433 -16.43 19.31 7.74
CA LEU A 433 -17.23 20.53 7.87
C LEU A 433 -17.57 21.10 6.51
N ASP A 434 -18.79 20.89 6.01
CA ASP A 434 -19.29 21.51 4.77
C ASP A 434 -18.28 21.42 3.59
N ASP A 435 -17.80 20.21 3.26
CA ASP A 435 -16.76 19.91 2.25
C ASP A 435 -15.31 20.33 2.64
N GLN A 436 -15.08 20.70 3.89
CA GLN A 436 -13.76 21.04 4.44
C GLN A 436 -13.32 20.04 5.51
N VAL A 437 -12.02 19.99 5.82
CA VAL A 437 -11.48 19.10 6.86
C VAL A 437 -10.91 19.94 8.00
N GLU A 438 -11.51 19.85 9.18
CA GLU A 438 -10.92 20.35 10.43
C GLU A 438 -10.03 19.27 11.04
N LEU A 439 -8.81 19.65 11.44
CA LEU A 439 -7.91 18.82 12.22
C LEU A 439 -7.72 19.45 13.58
N ALA A 440 -8.01 18.71 14.66
CA ALA A 440 -7.62 19.05 16.01
C ALA A 440 -6.46 18.16 16.45
N PHE A 441 -5.50 18.70 17.18
CA PHE A 441 -4.34 17.95 17.66
C PHE A 441 -4.28 17.94 19.19
N GLY A 442 -3.52 17.00 19.74
CA GLY A 442 -3.11 17.02 21.14
C GLY A 442 -2.30 18.26 21.51
N ASP A 443 -2.18 18.53 22.81
CA ASP A 443 -1.39 19.66 23.36
C ASP A 443 0.13 19.49 23.18
N ASP A 444 0.56 18.34 22.67
CA ASP A 444 1.94 17.93 22.45
C ASP A 444 2.33 17.83 20.97
N PHE A 445 1.49 18.29 20.05
CA PHE A 445 1.81 18.23 18.61
C PHE A 445 3.09 18.98 18.24
N GLU A 446 4.04 18.26 17.68
CA GLU A 446 5.28 18.78 17.10
C GLU A 446 5.67 17.98 15.86
N LEU A 447 5.93 18.67 14.75
CA LEU A 447 6.52 18.10 13.53
C LEU A 447 7.92 18.71 13.35
N ARG A 448 8.95 17.86 13.22
CA ARG A 448 10.33 18.27 12.97
C ARG A 448 10.83 17.68 11.68
N MET A 449 11.31 18.53 10.77
CA MET A 449 12.03 18.13 9.57
C MET A 449 13.50 18.49 9.75
N ARG A 450 14.40 17.55 9.50
CA ARG A 450 15.85 17.75 9.56
C ARG A 450 16.44 17.56 8.17
N PHE A 451 17.32 18.48 7.77
CA PHE A 451 18.14 18.40 6.57
C PHE A 451 19.61 18.40 7.01
N SER A 452 20.42 17.48 6.47
CA SER A 452 21.81 17.29 6.88
C SER A 452 22.70 16.91 5.69
N PHE A 453 22.72 17.79 4.68
CA PHE A 453 23.49 17.60 3.45
C PHE A 453 24.95 18.10 3.54
N ASP A 454 25.41 18.57 4.71
CA ASP A 454 26.78 19.07 4.91
C ASP A 454 27.86 18.05 4.51
N GLN A 455 27.59 16.77 4.75
CA GLN A 455 28.52 15.68 4.41
C GLN A 455 28.64 15.42 2.91
N LEU A 456 27.69 15.92 2.13
CA LEU A 456 27.58 15.68 0.69
C LEU A 456 27.77 16.95 -0.15
N GLU A 457 28.13 18.09 0.47
CA GLU A 457 28.27 19.38 -0.21
C GLU A 457 29.28 19.32 -1.37
N ASP A 458 30.39 18.60 -1.19
CA ASP A 458 31.42 18.43 -2.22
C ASP A 458 31.01 17.45 -3.33
N GLU A 459 29.95 16.68 -3.12
CA GLU A 459 29.54 15.54 -3.96
C GLU A 459 28.22 15.77 -4.72
N LEU A 460 27.37 16.65 -4.19
CA LEU A 460 26.06 16.97 -4.76
C LEU A 460 26.04 18.43 -5.20
N ASP A 461 25.86 18.64 -6.51
CA ASP A 461 25.58 19.97 -7.04
C ASP A 461 24.22 20.46 -6.54
N GLY A 462 24.08 21.77 -6.30
CA GLY A 462 22.81 22.39 -5.92
C GLY A 462 22.42 22.32 -4.45
N VAL A 463 23.26 21.73 -3.57
CA VAL A 463 23.04 21.77 -2.11
C VAL A 463 23.09 23.23 -1.63
N GLN A 464 21.93 23.74 -1.24
CA GLN A 464 21.80 25.10 -0.73
C GLN A 464 22.35 25.21 0.70
N PRO A 465 22.87 26.37 1.14
CA PRO A 465 23.41 26.53 2.49
C PRO A 465 22.43 26.14 3.61
N TRP A 466 21.14 26.32 3.38
CA TRP A 466 20.10 25.93 4.33
C TRP A 466 19.84 24.44 4.38
N MET A 467 20.23 23.64 3.38
CA MET A 467 20.04 22.18 3.43
C MET A 467 21.14 21.48 4.23
N GLN A 468 22.23 22.17 4.55
CA GLN A 468 23.44 21.55 5.12
C GLN A 468 23.24 21.03 6.54
N ASP A 469 22.60 21.80 7.41
CA ASP A 469 22.28 21.42 8.81
C ASP A 469 21.11 22.28 9.28
N GLU A 470 19.91 21.96 8.81
CA GLU A 470 18.69 22.69 9.13
C GLU A 470 17.69 21.81 9.85
N VAL A 471 17.00 22.41 10.81
CA VAL A 471 15.85 21.80 11.45
C VAL A 471 14.70 22.79 11.37
N ILE A 472 13.63 22.36 10.72
CA ILE A 472 12.37 23.05 10.63
C ILE A 472 11.41 22.42 11.64
N THR A 473 10.86 23.22 12.55
CA THR A 473 9.89 22.74 13.54
C THR A 473 8.54 23.42 13.31
N LEU A 474 7.48 22.64 13.18
CA LEU A 474 6.10 23.09 13.18
C LEU A 474 5.42 22.60 14.47
N ARG A 475 4.90 23.52 15.29
CA ARG A 475 4.28 23.18 16.58
C ARG A 475 3.14 24.13 16.92
N PHE A 476 2.25 23.70 17.81
CA PHE A 476 1.25 24.60 18.39
C PHE A 476 1.68 25.10 19.76
N ASP A 477 1.47 26.38 20.00
CA ASP A 477 1.61 27.04 21.28
C ASP A 477 0.24 27.45 21.85
N GLU A 478 0.14 27.49 23.17
CA GLU A 478 -0.92 28.19 23.91
C GLU A 478 -2.38 27.68 23.69
N ALA A 479 -2.59 26.39 23.38
CA ALA A 479 -3.90 25.76 23.39
C ALA A 479 -3.86 24.32 23.93
N ASP A 480 -4.92 23.92 24.64
CA ASP A 480 -5.09 22.54 25.12
C ASP A 480 -5.59 21.59 24.00
N GLU A 481 -6.17 22.15 22.93
CA GLU A 481 -6.70 21.43 21.75
C GLU A 481 -6.54 22.35 20.50
N PRO A 482 -5.32 22.51 19.97
CA PRO A 482 -5.07 23.30 18.76
C PRO A 482 -5.85 22.76 17.55
N ARG A 483 -6.30 23.67 16.68
CA ARG A 483 -7.16 23.32 15.54
C ARG A 483 -6.77 24.08 14.28
N ILE A 484 -6.79 23.38 13.16
CA ILE A 484 -6.67 23.96 11.81
C ILE A 484 -7.82 23.52 10.93
N LEU A 485 -8.09 24.33 9.91
CA LEU A 485 -9.02 24.03 8.84
C LEU A 485 -8.25 23.94 7.53
N LEU A 486 -8.30 22.78 6.89
CA LEU A 486 -7.83 22.60 5.54
C LEU A 486 -8.93 23.08 4.58
N ARG A 487 -8.64 24.15 3.87
CA ARG A 487 -9.49 24.68 2.81
C ARG A 487 -9.01 24.20 1.44
N ASP A 488 -9.77 24.53 0.40
CA ASP A 488 -9.34 24.35 -0.99
C ASP A 488 -7.96 25.00 -1.23
N ASP A 489 -7.24 24.50 -2.24
CA ASP A 489 -5.91 24.98 -2.64
C ASP A 489 -4.80 24.86 -1.56
N PHE A 490 -4.93 23.87 -0.65
CA PHE A 490 -3.96 23.60 0.43
C PHE A 490 -3.77 24.76 1.41
N LEU A 491 -4.77 25.65 1.52
CA LEU A 491 -4.72 26.75 2.46
C LEU A 491 -5.05 26.25 3.87
N VAL A 492 -4.15 26.54 4.83
CA VAL A 492 -4.28 26.11 6.22
C VAL A 492 -4.66 27.31 7.08
N GLU A 493 -5.92 27.34 7.55
CA GLU A 493 -6.39 28.33 8.51
C GLU A 493 -6.20 27.82 9.95
N VAL A 494 -5.62 28.64 10.81
CA VAL A 494 -5.54 28.35 12.24
C VAL A 494 -6.87 28.73 12.89
N LEU A 495 -7.60 27.74 13.42
CA LEU A 495 -8.87 27.99 14.12
C LEU A 495 -8.66 28.23 15.62
N ASP A 496 -7.69 27.54 16.22
CA ASP A 496 -7.39 27.60 17.64
C ASP A 496 -5.93 27.26 17.93
N GLY A 497 -5.38 27.85 18.99
CA GLY A 497 -3.93 27.82 19.28
C GLY A 497 -3.10 28.73 18.38
N ARG A 498 -1.81 28.80 18.66
CA ARG A 498 -0.84 29.58 17.90
C ARG A 498 0.08 28.63 17.14
N LEU A 499 -0.04 28.60 15.81
CA LEU A 499 0.82 27.75 14.98
C LEU A 499 2.16 28.45 14.76
N VAL A 500 3.24 27.78 15.14
CA VAL A 500 4.59 28.31 15.07
C VAL A 500 5.41 27.42 14.13
N LEU A 501 6.04 28.04 13.13
CA LEU A 501 6.98 27.43 12.21
C LEU A 501 8.36 28.07 12.44
N GLU A 502 9.34 27.28 12.90
CA GLU A 502 10.69 27.72 13.28
C GLU A 502 11.74 27.15 12.33
N SER A 503 12.73 27.98 11.97
CA SER A 503 13.94 27.61 11.21
C SER A 503 15.19 27.85 12.07
N GLN A 504 16.06 26.84 12.21
CA GLN A 504 17.32 27.01 12.96
C GLN A 504 18.37 27.80 12.15
N PHE A 505 18.37 27.66 10.83
CA PHE A 505 19.34 28.27 9.92
C PHE A 505 19.24 29.80 9.92
N GLU A 506 18.03 30.35 9.84
CA GLU A 506 17.82 31.81 9.78
C GLU A 506 17.48 32.44 11.15
N ASP A 507 17.40 31.64 12.23
CA ASP A 507 16.82 32.08 13.52
C ASP A 507 15.47 32.79 13.30
N THR A 508 14.65 32.20 12.40
CA THR A 508 13.41 32.79 11.91
C THR A 508 12.22 32.01 12.45
N GLU A 509 11.22 32.75 12.92
CA GLU A 509 9.98 32.25 13.49
C GLU A 509 8.82 32.89 12.71
N LEU A 510 7.97 32.05 12.16
CA LEU A 510 6.73 32.43 11.50
C LEU A 510 5.56 31.97 12.38
N VAL A 511 4.69 32.92 12.73
CA VAL A 511 3.61 32.71 13.70
C VAL A 511 2.28 33.01 13.04
N ALA A 512 1.36 32.05 13.04
CA ALA A 512 -0.03 32.22 12.62
C ALA A 512 -0.96 32.11 13.84
N GLU A 513 -1.69 33.19 14.10
CA GLU A 513 -2.68 33.30 15.18
C GLU A 513 -4.06 32.80 14.71
N PRO A 514 -5.02 32.56 15.63
CA PRO A 514 -6.38 32.17 15.24
C PRO A 514 -7.05 33.16 14.27
N GLY A 515 -7.56 32.64 13.16
CA GLY A 515 -8.13 33.37 12.03
C GLY A 515 -7.12 33.78 10.95
N GLU A 516 -5.85 33.41 11.11
CA GLU A 516 -4.82 33.59 10.09
C GLU A 516 -4.59 32.31 9.28
N CYS A 517 -4.13 32.51 8.06
CA CYS A 517 -3.91 31.51 7.03
C CYS A 517 -2.42 31.44 6.73
N LEU A 518 -1.89 30.21 6.71
CA LEU A 518 -0.63 29.91 6.05
C LEU A 518 -0.89 29.77 4.56
N THR A 519 -0.28 30.66 3.78
CA THR A 519 -0.30 30.58 2.33
C THR A 519 1.11 30.38 1.82
N ALA A 520 1.31 29.39 0.97
CA ALA A 520 2.43 29.44 0.06
C ALA A 520 2.14 30.60 -0.89
N ASP A 521 2.95 31.66 -0.84
CA ASP A 521 2.91 32.67 -1.89
C ASP A 521 3.26 31.94 -3.17
N ALA A 522 2.24 31.58 -3.95
CA ALA A 522 2.42 31.22 -5.34
C ALA A 522 3.13 32.42 -5.93
N VAL A 523 4.44 32.29 -6.20
CA VAL A 523 5.19 33.31 -6.89
C VAL A 523 4.43 33.48 -8.18
N SER A 524 3.61 34.53 -8.25
CA SER A 524 3.16 35.06 -9.52
C SER A 524 4.47 35.46 -10.16
N MET A 525 5.01 34.55 -10.97
CA MET A 525 5.95 34.88 -12.03
C MET A 525 5.16 35.86 -12.89
N ARG A 526 5.11 37.13 -12.47
CA ARG A 526 4.97 38.20 -13.41
C ARG A 526 6.18 38.01 -14.29
N PRO A 527 6.02 37.59 -15.56
CA PRO A 527 7.14 37.57 -16.47
C PRO A 527 7.75 38.94 -16.34
N ASP A 528 9.03 38.96 -15.97
CA ASP A 528 9.81 40.17 -15.80
C ASP A 528 9.48 41.04 -17.02
N PRO A 529 8.85 42.23 -16.86
CA PRO A 529 8.22 42.94 -17.96
C PRO A 529 9.27 43.15 -19.02
N ALA A 530 9.21 42.32 -20.08
CA ALA A 530 10.29 42.02 -20.99
C ALA A 530 11.23 43.21 -21.06
N GLY A 531 12.35 43.13 -20.33
CA GLY A 531 13.27 44.25 -20.18
C GLY A 531 13.49 44.81 -21.57
N ASP A 532 13.18 46.09 -21.76
CA ASP A 532 13.20 46.82 -23.03
C ASP A 532 14.38 46.36 -23.89
N ARG A 533 14.18 45.30 -24.70
CA ARG A 533 15.15 44.90 -25.70
C ARG A 533 15.15 46.07 -26.67
N PRO A 534 16.26 46.77 -26.88
CA PRO A 534 16.29 47.91 -27.77
C PRO A 534 15.78 47.45 -29.13
N ALA A 535 14.62 47.97 -29.53
CA ALA A 535 14.04 47.75 -30.84
C ALA A 535 15.04 48.21 -31.90
N GLY A 536 15.76 47.27 -32.51
CA GLY A 536 16.85 47.64 -33.39
C GLY A 536 17.67 46.51 -34.00
N VAL A 537 17.07 45.37 -34.33
CA VAL A 537 17.60 44.52 -35.40
C VAL A 537 16.42 44.02 -36.22
N ASP A 538 16.27 44.62 -37.40
CA ASP A 538 15.31 44.28 -38.43
C ASP A 538 15.74 42.94 -39.05
N PRO A 539 14.92 41.86 -39.02
CA PRO A 539 15.29 40.58 -39.63
C PRO A 539 15.01 40.50 -41.15
N ASP A 540 14.71 41.62 -41.81
CA ASP A 540 14.49 41.69 -43.26
C ASP A 540 15.70 42.32 -43.99
N ASP A 541 16.83 41.60 -44.01
CA ASP A 541 17.86 41.77 -45.04
C ASP A 541 18.30 40.39 -45.53
N THR A 542 17.35 39.72 -46.20
CA THR A 542 17.68 38.68 -47.19
C THR A 542 17.88 39.37 -48.53
N ASP A 543 19.10 39.84 -48.79
CA ASP A 543 19.50 40.21 -50.15
C ASP A 543 20.77 39.48 -50.54
N ASP A 544 20.62 38.77 -51.64
CA ASP A 544 21.60 38.02 -52.41
C ASP A 544 22.97 38.70 -52.48
N THR A 545 24.04 38.01 -52.09
CA THR A 545 25.27 38.02 -52.90
C THR A 545 26.01 36.69 -52.83
N ASP A 546 26.03 36.08 -54.00
CA ASP A 546 26.95 35.07 -54.48
C ASP A 546 28.41 35.54 -54.39
N ASP A 547 29.30 34.55 -54.29
CA ASP A 547 30.72 34.56 -54.64
C ASP A 547 31.79 35.20 -53.72
N THR A 548 32.77 34.33 -53.42
CA THR A 548 34.24 34.52 -53.33
C THR A 548 34.95 34.69 -51.98
N ASP A 549 35.82 33.70 -51.74
CA ASP A 549 37.19 33.80 -51.21
C ASP A 549 37.41 34.24 -49.74
N ASP A 550 37.63 33.24 -48.88
CA ASP A 550 38.82 33.00 -48.02
C ASP A 550 39.57 34.21 -47.40
N PRO A 551 40.31 34.00 -46.29
CA PRO A 551 39.92 33.96 -44.89
C PRO A 551 40.61 35.11 -44.11
N GLU A 552 40.63 35.02 -42.77
CA GLU A 552 41.42 35.83 -41.81
C GLU A 552 40.69 36.98 -41.09
N ASP A 553 40.86 36.96 -39.76
CA ASP A 553 40.83 38.09 -38.83
C ASP A 553 39.51 38.81 -38.58
N VAL A 554 38.68 38.25 -37.69
CA VAL A 554 38.08 39.04 -36.59
C VAL A 554 37.92 38.15 -35.34
N LEU A 555 38.99 38.02 -34.55
CA LEU A 555 38.85 37.76 -33.11
C LEU A 555 38.39 39.08 -32.47
N GLY A 556 37.07 39.23 -32.33
CA GLY A 556 36.50 40.19 -31.40
C GLY A 556 36.44 39.52 -30.04
N GLU A 557 37.33 39.92 -29.14
CA GLU A 557 37.22 39.66 -27.71
C GLU A 557 35.85 40.20 -27.25
N ILE A 558 34.89 39.30 -27.02
CA ILE A 558 33.72 39.61 -26.23
C ILE A 558 34.21 39.56 -24.79
N ASP A 559 34.31 40.72 -24.15
CA ASP A 559 34.55 40.82 -22.71
C ASP A 559 33.37 40.11 -22.00
N GLU A 560 33.58 38.85 -21.59
CA GLU A 560 32.70 38.06 -20.71
C GLU A 560 32.79 38.51 -19.23
N ASP A 561 33.07 39.80 -18.98
CA ASP A 561 33.14 40.39 -17.63
C ASP A 561 31.82 41.13 -17.30
N VAL A 562 30.67 40.51 -17.58
CA VAL A 562 29.43 40.91 -16.93
C VAL A 562 29.28 39.99 -15.72
N ASP A 563 29.83 40.45 -14.59
CA ASP A 563 29.43 39.98 -13.26
C ASP A 563 27.91 40.18 -13.15
N ASP A 564 27.14 39.18 -13.56
CA ASP A 564 25.72 39.12 -13.25
C ASP A 564 25.64 39.00 -11.73
N PRO A 565 25.10 40.02 -11.02
CA PRO A 565 24.96 39.93 -9.59
C PRO A 565 23.95 38.82 -9.31
N ARG A 566 24.45 37.60 -9.08
CA ARG A 566 23.68 36.44 -8.63
C ARG A 566 22.67 36.95 -7.61
N LEU A 567 21.40 36.93 -7.99
CA LEU A 567 20.32 37.27 -7.08
C LEU A 567 20.48 36.32 -5.88
N PRO A 568 20.34 36.80 -4.63
CA PRO A 568 20.43 35.92 -3.49
C PRO A 568 19.39 34.82 -3.67
N GLU A 569 19.87 33.58 -3.79
CA GLU A 569 19.06 32.37 -3.92
C GLU A 569 18.08 32.34 -2.75
N ALA A 570 16.79 32.25 -3.06
CA ALA A 570 15.72 32.45 -2.08
C ALA A 570 15.51 31.19 -1.25
N HIS A 571 15.63 31.32 0.07
CA HIS A 571 15.29 30.29 1.06
C HIS A 571 13.81 29.88 0.92
N PRO A 572 13.41 28.60 1.09
CA PRO A 572 12.00 28.19 0.99
C PRO A 572 11.10 28.90 2.00
N PHE A 573 11.60 29.25 3.20
CA PHE A 573 10.82 30.04 4.18
C PHE A 573 10.47 31.44 3.67
N THR A 574 11.24 32.00 2.73
CA THR A 574 10.92 33.31 2.16
C THR A 574 9.61 33.32 1.36
N ARG A 575 8.99 32.15 1.14
CA ARG A 575 7.76 31.99 0.34
C ARG A 575 6.52 31.62 1.15
N ILE A 576 6.65 31.36 2.45
CA ILE A 576 5.50 31.12 3.32
C ILE A 576 5.11 32.46 3.93
N SER A 577 3.86 32.86 3.73
CA SER A 577 3.31 34.09 4.28
C SER A 577 2.14 33.79 5.22
N VAL A 578 2.03 34.59 6.27
CA VAL A 578 0.88 34.61 7.17
C VAL A 578 0.00 35.78 6.79
N SER A 579 -1.27 35.51 6.53
CA SER A 579 -2.24 36.55 6.22
C SER A 579 -3.59 36.26 6.88
N SER A 580 -4.44 37.28 7.00
CA SER A 580 -5.83 37.06 7.42
C SER A 580 -6.53 36.21 6.38
N CYS A 581 -7.17 35.13 6.85
CA CYS A 581 -8.31 34.54 6.16
C CYS A 581 -9.48 35.56 6.11
#